data_AF-A0A5B0VZ50-F1
#
_entry.id   AF-A0A5B0VZ50-F1
#
_cell.length_a   1.000
_cell.length_b   1.000
_cell.length_c   1.000
_cell.angle_alpha   90.00
_cell.angle_beta   90.00
_cell.angle_gamma   90.00
#
_symmetry.space_group_name_H-M   'P 1'
#
loop_
_entity.id
_entity.type
_entity.pdbx_description
1 polymer ?
#
loop_
_entity_poly.entity_id
_entity_poly.type
_entity_poly.pdbx_seq_one_letter_code
_entity_poly.pdbx_strand_id
1 'polypeptide(L)'
;MALINCPECSNSVSDTSIKCPTCGVQLRKPKRSFFGKIIKWIFIAFNVLMAYWLIGGMNAATENMDQLSNAEQIGAAIGTGLGAAMIMGIWLVGDIILGIFVLLTRPKA
;
A
#
# COMPACT_ATOMS: atom_id res chain seq x y z
N MET A 1 33.05 -13.16 -3.72
CA MET A 1 32.22 -14.29 -3.28
C MET A 1 33.04 -15.04 -2.25
N ALA A 2 32.63 -14.97 -0.99
CA ALA A 2 33.25 -15.73 0.08
C ALA A 2 32.41 -16.99 0.33
N LEU A 3 33.06 -18.09 0.67
CA LEU A 3 32.34 -19.28 1.12
C LEU A 3 32.07 -19.13 2.62
N ILE A 4 30.81 -19.27 3.01
CA ILE A 4 30.36 -19.36 4.40
C ILE A 4 29.97 -20.80 4.70
N ASN A 5 30.20 -21.25 5.93
CA ASN A 5 29.70 -22.56 6.35
C ASN A 5 28.22 -22.44 6.72
N CYS A 6 27.41 -23.36 6.19
CA CYS A 6 26.01 -23.48 6.57
C CYS A 6 25.90 -23.82 8.06
N PRO A 7 25.09 -23.10 8.86
CA PRO A 7 24.96 -23.35 10.30
C PRO A 7 24.30 -24.70 10.63
N GLU A 8 23.58 -25.31 9.68
CA GLU A 8 22.89 -26.59 9.85
C GLU A 8 23.75 -27.77 9.36
N CYS A 9 24.20 -27.74 8.10
CA CYS A 9 24.88 -28.87 7.47
C CYS A 9 26.40 -28.72 7.33
N SER A 10 26.98 -27.62 7.81
CA SER A 10 28.43 -27.32 7.75
C SER A 10 29.07 -27.30 6.35
N ASN A 11 28.30 -27.49 5.27
CA ASN A 11 28.81 -27.37 3.91
C ASN A 11 29.20 -25.91 3.60
N SER A 12 30.25 -25.77 2.79
CA SER A 12 30.68 -24.48 2.26
C SER A 12 29.70 -24.00 1.18
N VAL A 13 29.02 -22.89 1.44
CA VAL A 13 28.02 -22.28 0.56
C VAL A 13 28.42 -20.86 0.20
N SER A 14 28.03 -20.38 -0.98
CA SER A 14 28.25 -18.99 -1.38
C SER A 14 27.55 -18.02 -0.41
N ASP A 15 28.24 -16.98 0.02
CA ASP A 15 27.71 -15.87 0.83
C ASP A 15 26.54 -15.13 0.18
N THR A 16 26.36 -15.30 -1.13
CA THR A 16 25.26 -14.71 -1.91
C THR A 16 23.99 -15.56 -1.94
N SER A 17 24.02 -16.81 -1.46
CA SER A 17 22.89 -17.74 -1.54
C SER A 17 21.77 -17.42 -0.53
N ILE A 18 20.51 -17.44 -0.99
CA ILE A 18 19.33 -17.19 -0.14
C ILE A 18 18.98 -18.45 0.69
N LYS A 19 19.17 -19.62 0.09
CA LYS A 19 18.95 -20.94 0.69
C LYS A 19 20.18 -21.81 0.49
N CYS A 20 20.45 -22.70 1.44
CA CYS A 20 21.47 -23.72 1.27
C CYS A 20 21.02 -24.74 0.20
N PRO A 21 21.83 -25.04 -0.84
CA PRO A 21 21.47 -26.04 -1.86
C PRO A 21 21.49 -27.47 -1.33
N THR A 22 22.16 -27.74 -0.20
CA THR A 22 22.25 -29.08 0.39
C THR A 22 21.11 -29.38 1.36
N CYS A 23 20.86 -28.51 2.34
CA CYS A 23 19.87 -28.77 3.39
C CYS A 23 18.61 -27.90 3.29
N GLY A 24 18.57 -26.92 2.39
CA GLY A 24 17.39 -26.06 2.17
C GLY A 24 17.15 -24.97 3.21
N VAL A 25 17.99 -24.85 4.25
CA VAL A 25 17.83 -23.79 5.28
C VAL A 25 17.95 -22.40 4.64
N GLN A 26 17.09 -21.46 5.06
CA GLN A 26 17.17 -20.06 4.62
C GLN A 26 18.35 -19.37 5.29
N LEU A 27 19.38 -19.08 4.50
CA LEU A 27 20.59 -18.37 4.95
C LEU A 27 20.37 -16.85 5.03
N ARG A 28 19.44 -16.30 4.21
CA ARG A 28 19.16 -14.87 4.21
C ARG A 28 17.70 -14.56 3.88
N LYS A 29 17.13 -13.56 4.55
CA LYS A 29 15.79 -13.06 4.22
C LYS A 29 15.82 -12.31 2.88
N PRO A 30 14.92 -12.61 1.92
CA PRO A 30 14.83 -11.87 0.67
C PRO A 30 14.44 -10.41 0.97
N LYS A 31 15.26 -9.46 0.52
CA LYS A 31 15.01 -8.02 0.68
C LYS A 31 14.34 -7.47 -0.57
N ARG A 32 13.44 -6.50 -0.40
CA ARG A 32 12.80 -5.81 -1.52
C ARG A 32 13.83 -4.97 -2.28
N SER A 33 13.75 -4.97 -3.61
CA SER A 33 14.53 -4.07 -4.47
C SER A 33 14.26 -2.60 -4.11
N PHE A 34 15.22 -1.71 -4.40
CA PHE A 34 15.07 -0.26 -4.25
C PHE A 34 13.79 0.25 -4.92
N PHE A 35 13.54 -0.17 -6.16
CA PHE A 35 12.32 0.18 -6.90
C PHE A 35 11.04 -0.31 -6.20
N GLY A 36 11.07 -1.53 -5.62
CA GLY A 36 9.94 -2.04 -4.85
C GLY A 36 9.70 -1.31 -3.53
N LYS A 37 10.73 -0.69 -2.94
CA LYS A 37 10.55 0.21 -1.79
C LYS A 37 9.86 1.50 -2.21
N ILE A 38 10.27 2.10 -3.33
CA ILE A 38 9.64 3.32 -3.87
C ILE A 38 8.16 3.08 -4.12
N ILE A 39 7.79 2.02 -4.84
CA ILE A 39 6.39 1.70 -5.14
C ILE A 39 5.58 1.50 -3.85
N LYS A 40 6.15 0.84 -2.84
CA LYS A 40 5.49 0.69 -1.52
C LYS A 40 5.18 2.04 -0.90
N TRP A 41 6.15 2.95 -0.90
CA TRP A 41 5.98 4.27 -0.30
C TRP A 41 4.97 5.12 -1.07
N ILE A 42 4.96 5.04 -2.41
CA ILE A 42 3.95 5.71 -3.24
C ILE A 42 2.55 5.19 -2.91
N PHE A 43 2.37 3.87 -2.79
CA PHE A 43 1.08 3.27 -2.43
C PHE A 43 0.58 3.75 -1.06
N ILE A 44 1.46 3.81 -0.06
CA ILE A 44 1.12 4.32 1.28
C ILE A 44 0.78 5.82 1.21
N ALA A 45 1.59 6.62 0.51
CA ALA A 45 1.35 8.05 0.39
C ALA A 45 0.01 8.36 -0.31
N PHE A 46 -0.32 7.61 -1.37
CA PHE A 46 -1.61 7.71 -2.05
C PHE A 46 -2.78 7.41 -1.10
N ASN A 47 -2.70 6.32 -0.34
CA ASN A 47 -3.75 5.94 0.62
C ASN A 47 -3.96 7.00 1.70
N VAL A 48 -2.86 7.54 2.26
CA VAL A 48 -2.93 8.61 3.26
C VAL A 48 -3.53 9.89 2.66
N LEU A 49 -3.13 10.25 1.44
CA LEU A 49 -3.68 11.41 0.74
C LEU A 49 -5.18 11.26 0.48
N MET A 50 -5.62 10.08 0.01
CA MET A 50 -7.05 9.82 -0.24
C MET A 50 -7.87 9.83 1.06
N ALA A 51 -7.35 9.25 2.14
CA ALA A 51 -7.98 9.31 3.46
C ALA A 51 -8.13 10.76 3.95
N TYR A 52 -7.06 11.54 3.84
CA TYR A 52 -7.07 12.95 4.21
C TYR A 52 -8.06 13.76 3.35
N TRP A 53 -8.08 13.50 2.03
CA TRP A 53 -8.98 14.20 1.12
C TRP A 53 -10.45 13.87 1.38
N LEU A 54 -10.76 12.61 1.67
CA LEU A 54 -12.12 12.19 2.02
C LEU A 54 -12.58 12.81 3.34
N ILE A 55 -11.76 12.74 4.39
CA ILE A 55 -12.10 13.32 5.71
C ILE A 55 -12.21 14.84 5.61
N GLY A 56 -11.25 15.50 4.97
CA GLY A 56 -11.28 16.95 4.78
C GLY A 56 -12.45 17.41 3.92
N GLY A 57 -12.75 16.69 2.83
CA GLY A 57 -13.89 16.96 1.96
C GLY A 57 -15.22 16.76 2.67
N MET A 58 -15.37 15.69 3.47
CA MET A 58 -16.57 15.47 4.27
C MET A 58 -16.76 16.55 5.33
N ASN A 59 -15.71 16.89 6.09
CA ASN A 59 -15.80 17.93 7.11
C ASN A 59 -16.19 19.30 6.53
N ALA A 60 -15.62 19.67 5.38
CA ALA A 60 -15.97 20.91 4.70
C ALA A 60 -17.40 20.88 4.11
N ALA A 61 -17.84 19.74 3.59
CA ALA A 61 -19.16 19.61 2.97
C ALA A 61 -20.31 19.54 3.99
N THR A 62 -20.05 19.10 5.22
CA THR A 62 -21.05 19.03 6.29
C THR A 62 -21.08 20.26 7.19
N GLU A 63 -20.14 21.19 7.03
CA GLU A 63 -20.06 22.41 7.83
C GLU A 63 -21.34 23.24 7.68
N ASN A 64 -22.00 23.56 8.80
CA ASN A 64 -23.24 24.33 8.86
C ASN A 64 -24.45 23.71 8.14
N MET A 65 -24.42 22.42 7.79
CA MET A 65 -25.56 21.73 7.18
C MET A 65 -26.85 21.84 8.00
N ASP A 66 -26.73 21.91 9.33
CA ASP A 66 -27.87 22.02 10.25
C ASP A 66 -28.55 23.40 10.22
N GLN A 67 -27.91 24.39 9.61
CA GLN A 67 -28.46 25.75 9.48
C GLN A 67 -29.16 25.99 8.13
N LEU A 68 -29.12 25.01 7.21
CA LEU A 68 -29.73 25.11 5.89
C LEU A 68 -31.25 24.87 5.94
N SER A 69 -31.98 25.43 4.98
CA SER A 69 -33.39 25.10 4.80
C SER A 69 -33.57 23.64 4.35
N ASN A 70 -34.74 23.03 4.61
CA ASN A 70 -34.99 21.62 4.31
C ASN A 70 -34.57 21.20 2.88
N ALA A 71 -34.88 22.01 1.86
CA ALA A 71 -34.53 21.69 0.48
C ALA A 71 -33.01 21.78 0.23
N GLU A 72 -32.33 22.77 0.80
CA GLU A 72 -30.88 22.96 0.69
C GLU A 72 -30.11 21.88 1.46
N GLN A 73 -30.59 21.48 2.64
CA GLN A 73 -29.99 20.41 3.44
C GLN A 73 -30.05 19.07 2.70
N ILE A 74 -31.20 18.74 2.10
CA ILE A 74 -31.35 17.53 1.27
C ILE A 74 -30.39 17.57 0.07
N GLY A 75 -30.31 18.71 -0.62
CA GLY A 75 -29.40 18.89 -1.75
C GLY A 75 -27.93 18.75 -1.36
N ALA A 76 -27.52 19.38 -0.26
CA ALA A 76 -26.17 19.31 0.26
C ALA A 76 -25.81 17.87 0.71
N ALA A 77 -26.73 17.15 1.35
CA ALA A 77 -26.52 15.76 1.75
C ALA A 77 -26.31 14.84 0.55
N ILE A 78 -27.14 15.00 -0.50
CA ILE A 78 -26.99 14.24 -1.75
C ILE A 78 -25.66 14.59 -2.44
N GLY A 79 -25.33 15.87 -2.54
CA GLY A 79 -24.07 16.33 -3.15
C GLY A 79 -22.85 15.78 -2.42
N THR A 80 -22.87 15.79 -1.09
CA THR A 80 -21.81 15.21 -0.25
C THR A 80 -21.70 13.70 -0.46
N GLY A 81 -22.82 12.99 -0.52
CA GLY A 81 -22.86 11.55 -0.80
C GLY A 81 -22.28 11.20 -2.16
N LEU A 82 -22.63 11.95 -3.21
CA LEU A 82 -22.08 11.77 -4.56
C LEU A 82 -20.58 12.06 -4.61
N GLY A 83 -20.14 13.15 -3.98
CA GLY A 83 -18.72 13.51 -3.88
C GLY A 83 -17.91 12.41 -3.16
N ALA A 84 -18.40 11.93 -2.02
CA ALA A 84 -17.78 10.85 -1.27
C ALA A 84 -17.73 9.54 -2.09
N ALA A 85 -18.82 9.19 -2.77
CA ALA A 85 -18.87 8.00 -3.64
C ALA A 85 -17.86 8.08 -4.80
N MET A 86 -17.70 9.26 -5.40
CA MET A 86 -16.71 9.49 -6.47
C MET A 86 -15.28 9.33 -5.95
N ILE A 87 -14.96 9.93 -4.79
CA ILE A 87 -13.64 9.81 -4.16
C ILE A 87 -13.35 8.35 -3.82
N MET A 88 -14.32 7.63 -3.24
CA MET A 88 -14.20 6.20 -2.94
C MET A 88 -13.96 5.35 -4.20
N GLY A 89 -14.63 5.67 -5.31
CA GLY A 89 -14.41 5.01 -6.59
C GLY A 89 -12.99 5.20 -7.11
N ILE A 90 -12.47 6.44 -7.09
CA ILE A 90 -11.09 6.75 -7.49
C ILE A 90 -10.10 6.05 -6.56
N TRP A 91 -10.37 6.04 -5.26
CA TRP A 91 -9.52 5.39 -4.25
C TRP A 91 -9.42 3.88 -4.54
N LEU A 92 -10.57 3.20 -4.73
CA LEU A 92 -10.61 1.78 -5.03
C LEU A 92 -9.80 1.42 -6.28
N VAL A 93 -9.99 2.17 -7.37
CA VAL A 93 -9.25 1.94 -8.63
C VAL A 93 -7.75 2.18 -8.44
N GLY A 94 -7.37 3.26 -7.77
CA GLY A 94 -5.98 3.57 -7.46
C GLY A 94 -5.31 2.49 -6.62
N ASP A 95 -6.03 1.96 -5.62
CA ASP A 95 -5.55 0.88 -4.76
C ASP A 95 -5.37 -0.43 -5.50
N ILE A 96 -6.26 -0.76 -6.42
CA ILE A 96 -6.11 -1.95 -7.27
C ILE A 96 -4.86 -1.81 -8.14
N ILE A 97 -4.71 -0.68 -8.84
CA ILE A 97 -3.58 -0.46 -9.76
C ILE A 97 -2.25 -0.47 -8.99
N LEU A 98 -2.11 0.39 -7.99
CA LEU A 98 -0.87 0.50 -7.21
C LEU A 98 -0.64 -0.76 -6.36
N GLY A 99 -1.69 -1.39 -5.84
CA GLY A 99 -1.63 -2.64 -5.09
C GLY A 99 -1.05 -3.79 -5.92
N ILE A 100 -1.44 -3.90 -7.19
CA ILE A 100 -0.82 -4.87 -8.11
C ILE A 100 0.67 -4.58 -8.26
N PHE A 101 1.10 -3.34 -8.48
CA PHE A 101 2.53 -3.00 -8.57
C PHE A 101 3.30 -3.32 -7.27
N VAL A 102 2.68 -3.11 -6.10
CA VAL A 102 3.23 -3.52 -4.81
C VAL A 102 3.41 -5.05 -4.78
N LEU A 103 2.40 -5.82 -5.19
CA LEU A 103 2.49 -7.29 -5.22
C LEU A 103 3.57 -7.78 -6.19
N LEU A 104 3.66 -7.20 -7.39
CA LEU A 104 4.65 -7.58 -8.41
C LEU A 104 6.09 -7.26 -7.96
N THR A 105 6.28 -6.23 -7.14
CA THR A 105 7.59 -5.85 -6.61
C THR A 105 7.92 -6.48 -5.25
N ARG A 106 7.18 -7.51 -4.82
CA ARG A 106 7.50 -8.27 -3.60
C ARG A 106 8.85 -9.01 -3.74
N PRO A 107 9.61 -9.19 -2.65
CA PRO A 107 10.80 -10.01 -2.68
C PRO A 107 10.42 -11.45 -3.06
N LYS A 108 11.09 -12.01 -4.07
CA LYS A 108 11.00 -13.44 -4.39
C LYS A 108 12.05 -14.19 -3.57
N ALA A 109 11.67 -15.33 -2.99
CA ALA A 109 12.52 -16.18 -2.15
C ALA A 109 13.19 -17.29 -2.95
#